data_AF-A0A933B6U9-F1
#
_entry.id   AF-A0A933B6U9-F1
#
_cell.length_a   1.000
_cell.length_b   1.000
_cell.length_c   1.000
_cell.angle_alpha   90.00
_cell.angle_beta   90.00
_cell.angle_gamma   90.00
#
_symmetry.space_group_name_H-M   'P 1'
#
loop_
_entity.id
_entity.type
_entity.pdbx_description
1 polymer ?
#
loop_
_entity_poly.entity_id
_entity_poly.type
_entity_poly.pdbx_seq_one_letter_code
_entity_poly.pdbx_strand_id
1 'polypeptide(L)' 'MYQGDWACSECGAKITELPFEPSPGRDIFCRDCHAKRRQSFGR' A
#
# COMPACT_ATOMS: atom_id res chain seq x y z
N MET A 1 -8.18 -2.35 -13.64
CA MET A 1 -7.06 -1.68 -12.96
C MET A 1 -7.52 -0.27 -12.66
N TYR A 2 -7.49 0.14 -11.40
CA TYR A 2 -7.87 1.47 -10.94
C TYR A 2 -6.60 2.32 -10.92
N GLN A 3 -6.64 3.46 -11.61
CA GLN A 3 -5.58 4.45 -11.59
C GLN A 3 -5.98 5.59 -10.65
N GLY A 4 -5.13 5.94 -9.70
CA GLY A 4 -5.40 6.97 -8.70
C GLY A 4 -4.14 7.26 -7.88
N ASP A 5 -4.04 8.42 -7.23
CA ASP A 5 -2.85 8.82 -6.45
C ASP A 5 -3.08 8.48 -4.97
N TRP A 6 -2.63 7.30 -4.52
CA TRP A 6 -2.70 6.90 -3.11
C TRP A 6 -1.34 7.05 -2.44
N ALA A 7 -1.32 7.55 -1.21
CA ALA A 7 -0.11 7.67 -0.42
C ALA A 7 0.07 6.46 0.49
N CYS A 8 1.29 5.91 0.54
CA CYS A 8 1.65 4.90 1.51
C CYS A 8 1.66 5.50 2.93
N SER A 9 0.90 4.94 3.87
CA SER A 9 0.86 5.42 5.25
C SER A 9 2.19 5.29 6.00
N GLU A 10 3.11 4.45 5.53
CA GLU A 10 4.41 4.22 6.18
C GLU A 10 5.54 5.09 5.60
N CYS A 11 5.62 5.22 4.27
CA CYS A 11 6.74 5.89 3.60
C CYS A 11 6.34 7.10 2.74
N GLY A 12 5.05 7.37 2.58
CA GLY A 12 4.55 8.45 1.71
C GLY A 12 4.69 8.18 0.21
N ALA A 13 5.09 6.96 -0.19
CA ALA A 13 5.19 6.59 -1.60
C ALA A 13 3.84 6.69 -2.31
N LYS A 14 3.84 7.26 -3.52
CA LYS A 14 2.67 7.35 -4.38
C LYS A 14 2.42 6.04 -5.08
N ILE A 15 1.21 5.53 -4.98
CA ILE A 15 0.73 4.34 -5.67
C ILE A 15 -0.25 4.86 -6.70
N THR A 16 0.04 4.62 -7.96
CA THR A 16 -0.73 5.14 -9.09
C THR A 16 -1.71 4.13 -9.67
N GLU A 17 -1.54 2.84 -9.34
CA GLU A 17 -2.24 1.74 -9.99
C GLU A 17 -2.54 0.61 -9.00
N LEU A 18 -3.81 0.23 -8.88
CA LEU A 18 -4.26 -0.88 -8.06
C LEU A 18 -5.18 -1.83 -8.87
N PRO A 19 -5.04 -3.15 -8.73
CA PRO A 19 -5.94 -4.10 -9.40
C PRO A 19 -7.30 -4.23 -8.68
N PHE A 20 -7.48 -3.59 -7.52
CA PHE A 20 -8.69 -3.64 -6.69
C PHE A 20 -9.18 -2.22 -6.36
N GLU A 21 -10.44 -2.12 -5.97
CA GLU A 21 -11.08 -0.85 -5.63
C GLU A 21 -10.49 -0.29 -4.32
N PRO A 22 -9.90 0.92 -4.33
CA PRO A 22 -9.31 1.53 -3.14
C PRO A 22 -10.42 1.91 -2.15
N SER A 23 -10.38 1.35 -0.94
CA SER A 23 -11.33 1.71 0.12
C SER A 23 -10.87 2.97 0.86
N PRO A 24 -11.59 4.11 0.78
CA PRO A 24 -11.25 5.31 1.54
C PRO A 24 -11.49 5.04 3.03
N GLY A 25 -10.42 4.86 3.81
CA GLY A 25 -10.49 4.58 5.24
C GLY A 25 -9.59 3.44 5.73
N ARG A 26 -8.85 2.77 4.84
CA ARG A 26 -7.78 1.84 5.23
C ARG A 26 -6.41 2.41 4.90
N ASP A 27 -5.44 2.15 5.77
CA ASP A 27 -4.03 2.43 5.51
C ASP A 27 -3.56 1.65 4.28
N ILE A 28 -3.13 2.39 3.27
CA ILE A 28 -2.58 1.80 2.06
C ILE A 28 -1.08 1.70 2.26
N PHE A 29 -0.53 0.52 1.99
CA PHE A 29 0.91 0.27 2.04
C PHE A 29 1.43 -0.04 0.65
N CYS A 30 2.57 0.53 0.29
CA CYS A 30 3.25 0.15 -0.94
C CYS A 30 3.77 -1.28 -0.83
N ARG A 31 4.10 -1.89 -1.97
CA ARG A 31 4.59 -3.27 -2.05
C ARG A 31 5.78 -3.53 -1.12
N ASP A 32 6.67 -2.54 -0.97
CA ASP A 32 7.86 -2.63 -0.13
C ASP A 32 7.52 -2.63 1.36
N CYS A 33 6.76 -1.63 1.84
CA CYS A 33 6.31 -1.54 3.23
C CYS A 33 5.48 -2.78 3.62
N HIS A 34 4.58 -3.22 2.75
CA HIS A 34 3.80 -4.44 2.97
C HIS A 34 4.67 -5.71 3.05
N ALA A 35 5.73 -5.79 2.23
CA ALA A 35 6.69 -6.91 2.26
C ALA A 35 7.55 -6.88 3.53
N LYS A 36 8.07 -5.72 3.93
CA LYS A 36 8.82 -5.51 5.18
C LYS A 36 7.99 -5.92 6.38
N ARG A 37 6.75 -5.44 6.46
CA ARG A 37 5.83 -5.75 7.55
C ARG A 37 5.57 -7.27 7.64
N ARG A 38 5.31 -7.94 6.51
CA ARG A 38 5.16 -9.41 6.50
C ARG A 38 6.43 -10.17 6.89
N GLN A 39 7.61 -9.66 6.57
CA GLN A 39 8.88 -10.29 6.95
C GLN A 39 9.14 -10.22 8.46
N SER A 40 8.67 -9.17 9.13
CA SER A 40 8.85 -8.99 10.58
C SER A 40 7.94 -9.88 11.44
N PHE A 41 6.76 -10.26 10.95
CA PHE A 41 5.80 -11.11 11.69
C PHE A 41 6.08 -12.62 11.62
N GLY A 42 7.09 -13.05 10.84
CA GLY A 42 7.45 -14.46 10.68
C GLY A 42 8.70 -14.91 11.46
N ARG A 43 9.11 -14.16 12.49
CA ARG A 43 10.25 -14.49 13.36
C ARG A 43 9.77 -14.92 14.75
#